data_AF-A0A1I6MVR2-F1
#
_entry.id   AF-A0A1I6MVR2-F1
#
_cell.length_a   1.000
_cell.length_b   1.000
_cell.length_c   1.000
_cell.angle_alpha   90.00
_cell.angle_beta   90.00
_cell.angle_gamma   90.00
#
_symmetry.space_group_name_H-M   'P 1'
#
loop_
_entity.id
_entity.type
_entity.pdbx_description
1 polymer ?
#
loop_
_entity_poly.entity_id
_entity_poly.type
_entity_poly.pdbx_seq_one_letter_code
_entity_poly.pdbx_strand_id
1 'polypeptide(L)'
;MNLRAARLPLLICGLLIAFTASASDADNVKASQAWIRVMPGGLPSGGYVVLENRGEQTVNLRGVRSETYGEVMLHKSSTEGGMGRMEKVDSLPIPAHGTAALSPGGYHLMLMKASKPVKVGDKVKLSLQFTDGSTLDTDFDARPANAMDSDSGMAGMAGMDHHSH
;
A
#
# COMPACT_ATOMS: atom_id res chain seq x y z
N MET A 1 13.24 -68.75 43.29
CA MET A 1 12.69 -68.34 41.98
C MET A 1 11.95 -67.01 42.18
N ASN A 2 12.20 -66.03 41.30
CA ASN A 2 11.36 -64.84 41.02
C ASN A 2 11.56 -63.62 41.94
N LEU A 3 11.71 -62.38 41.48
CA LEU A 3 12.04 -61.77 40.18
C LEU A 3 12.43 -60.32 40.55
N ARG A 4 13.58 -59.83 40.08
CA ARG A 4 14.05 -58.47 40.33
C ARG A 4 13.17 -57.47 39.55
N ALA A 5 12.47 -56.59 40.24
CA ALA A 5 11.75 -55.48 39.62
C ALA A 5 12.77 -54.45 39.09
N ALA A 6 13.01 -54.48 37.78
CA ALA A 6 13.83 -53.48 37.09
C ALA A 6 13.03 -52.17 36.96
N ARG A 7 13.54 -51.10 37.57
CA ARG A 7 13.02 -49.74 37.41
C ARG A 7 13.53 -49.21 36.07
N LEU A 8 12.62 -49.05 35.10
CA LEU A 8 12.93 -48.43 33.82
C LEU A 8 12.76 -46.90 33.98
N PRO A 9 13.82 -46.08 33.85
CA PRO A 9 13.66 -44.63 33.82
C PRO A 9 13.11 -44.25 32.44
N LEU A 10 11.82 -43.93 32.39
CA LEU A 10 11.18 -43.35 31.22
C LEU A 10 11.68 -41.92 31.03
N LEU A 11 12.76 -41.74 30.28
CA LEU A 11 13.26 -40.46 29.82
C LEU A 11 12.30 -39.92 28.75
N ILE A 12 11.29 -39.17 29.19
CA ILE A 12 10.44 -38.35 28.30
C ILE A 12 11.27 -37.12 27.91
N CYS A 13 11.96 -37.21 26.77
CA CYS A 13 12.61 -36.08 26.14
C CYS A 13 11.51 -35.18 25.56
N GLY A 14 11.15 -34.13 26.30
CA GLY A 14 10.16 -33.14 25.87
C GLY A 14 10.69 -32.35 24.68
N LEU A 15 10.20 -32.67 23.49
CA LEU A 15 10.44 -31.90 22.27
C LEU A 15 9.64 -30.59 22.36
N LEU A 16 10.28 -29.53 22.86
CA LEU A 16 9.78 -28.17 22.78
C LEU A 16 9.81 -27.73 21.30
N ILE A 17 8.68 -27.87 20.61
CA ILE A 17 8.47 -27.23 19.31
C ILE A 17 8.30 -25.74 19.59
N ALA A 18 9.38 -24.97 19.43
CA ALA A 18 9.31 -23.51 19.43
C ALA A 18 8.54 -23.09 18.17
N PHE A 19 7.28 -22.71 18.35
CA PHE A 19 6.46 -22.15 17.28
C PHE A 19 6.93 -20.72 17.03
N THR A 20 7.84 -20.54 16.07
CA THR A 20 8.21 -19.20 15.60
C THR A 20 7.03 -18.67 14.78
N ALA A 21 6.26 -17.74 15.33
CA ALA A 21 5.28 -16.99 14.56
C ALA A 21 6.05 -16.13 13.54
N SER A 22 6.02 -16.51 12.26
CA SER A 22 6.52 -15.65 11.19
C SER A 22 5.60 -14.45 11.05
N ALA A 23 6.18 -13.24 11.06
CA ALA A 23 5.44 -12.02 10.74
C ALA A 23 4.96 -12.08 9.28
N SER A 24 3.72 -11.68 9.03
CA SER A 24 3.17 -11.59 7.67
C SER A 24 3.76 -10.42 6.90
N ASP A 25 3.59 -10.39 5.58
CA ASP A 25 4.01 -9.27 4.73
C ASP A 25 3.39 -7.95 5.23
N ALA A 26 2.11 -7.96 5.58
CA ALA A 26 1.40 -6.80 6.11
C ALA A 26 2.00 -6.27 7.42
N ASP A 27 2.47 -7.16 8.31
CA ASP A 27 3.06 -6.76 9.60
C ASP A 27 4.39 -6.00 9.41
N ASN A 28 5.08 -6.26 8.30
CA ASN A 28 6.35 -5.65 7.96
C ASN A 28 6.20 -4.33 7.19
N VAL A 29 5.01 -4.04 6.65
CA VAL A 29 4.77 -2.86 5.81
C VAL A 29 4.05 -1.77 6.60
N LYS A 30 4.55 -0.54 6.49
CA LYS A 30 3.87 0.66 6.97
C LYS A 30 3.38 1.52 5.83
N ALA A 31 2.12 1.90 5.89
CA ALA A 31 1.52 2.89 5.00
C ALA A 31 1.57 4.28 5.62
N SER A 32 1.94 5.28 4.82
CA SER A 32 1.96 6.68 5.22
C SER A 32 1.59 7.57 4.04
N GLN A 33 1.27 8.84 4.33
CA GLN A 33 0.90 9.84 3.32
C GLN A 33 -0.22 9.32 2.38
N ALA A 34 -1.20 8.61 2.95
CA ALA A 34 -2.28 7.99 2.20
C ALA A 34 -3.39 9.01 1.88
N TRP A 35 -3.69 9.21 0.59
CA TRP A 35 -4.73 10.16 0.17
C TRP A 35 -5.36 9.80 -1.17
N ILE A 36 -6.61 10.25 -1.35
CA ILE A 36 -7.37 10.09 -2.59
C ILE A 36 -7.56 11.46 -3.23
N ARG A 37 -7.19 11.60 -4.50
CA ARG A 37 -7.60 12.71 -5.35
C ARG A 37 -9.02 12.47 -5.85
N VAL A 38 -9.96 13.18 -5.25
CA VAL A 38 -11.39 13.07 -5.60
C VAL A 38 -11.63 13.77 -6.93
N MET A 39 -12.28 13.06 -7.85
CA MET A 39 -12.70 13.60 -9.15
C MET A 39 -14.23 13.82 -9.18
N PRO A 40 -14.70 14.90 -9.83
CA PRO A 40 -16.13 15.17 -9.95
C PRO A 40 -16.81 14.22 -10.94
N GLY A 41 -18.15 14.16 -10.88
CA GLY A 41 -18.95 13.55 -11.96
C GLY A 41 -18.80 12.04 -12.13
N GLY A 42 -18.37 11.30 -11.10
CA GLY A 42 -18.19 9.85 -11.16
C GLY A 42 -16.97 9.40 -11.98
N LEU A 43 -16.09 10.33 -12.35
CA LEU A 43 -14.80 10.01 -12.96
C LEU A 43 -13.93 9.18 -12.00
N PRO A 44 -13.04 8.32 -12.52
CA PRO A 44 -12.10 7.58 -11.69
C PRO A 44 -11.27 8.50 -10.81
N SER A 45 -11.17 8.17 -9.52
CA SER A 45 -10.33 8.89 -8.56
C SER A 45 -8.93 8.27 -8.53
N GLY A 46 -7.93 9.06 -8.15
CA GLY A 46 -6.55 8.58 -7.96
C GLY A 46 -6.25 8.35 -6.48
N GLY A 47 -5.59 7.26 -6.12
CA GLY A 47 -5.15 6.97 -4.76
C GLY A 47 -3.65 6.86 -4.67
N TYR A 48 -3.09 7.44 -3.61
CA TYR A 48 -1.67 7.65 -3.42
C TYR A 48 -1.29 7.28 -1.99
N VAL A 49 -0.15 6.62 -1.82
CA VAL A 49 0.34 6.13 -0.53
C VAL A 49 1.81 5.79 -0.65
N VAL A 50 2.55 6.00 0.44
CA VAL A 50 3.94 5.56 0.58
C VAL A 50 3.97 4.32 1.45
N LEU A 51 4.56 3.25 0.92
CA LEU A 51 4.70 1.95 1.58
C LEU A 51 6.16 1.70 1.92
N GLU A 52 6.47 1.62 3.22
CA GLU A 52 7.78 1.30 3.76
C GLU A 52 7.78 -0.16 4.21
N ASN A 53 8.66 -0.99 3.67
CA ASN A 53 8.85 -2.37 4.10
C ASN A 53 10.05 -2.45 5.05
N ARG A 54 9.79 -2.87 6.29
CA ARG A 54 10.78 -3.03 7.36
C ARG A 54 11.26 -4.48 7.52
N GLY A 55 10.77 -5.38 6.68
CA GLY A 55 11.15 -6.77 6.66
C GLY A 55 12.41 -7.02 5.84
N GLU A 56 12.93 -8.24 5.99
CA GLU A 56 14.14 -8.72 5.33
C GLU A 56 13.92 -9.23 3.90
N GLN A 57 12.66 -9.31 3.46
CA GLN A 57 12.28 -9.81 2.13
C GLN A 57 11.41 -8.80 1.40
N THR A 58 11.49 -8.83 0.06
CA THR A 58 10.60 -8.02 -0.79
C THR A 58 9.15 -8.47 -0.60
N VAL A 59 8.28 -7.51 -0.30
CA VAL A 59 6.84 -7.69 -0.20
C VAL A 59 6.18 -7.22 -1.51
N ASN A 60 5.12 -7.87 -1.96
CA ASN A 60 4.41 -7.45 -3.18
C ASN A 60 2.97 -7.05 -2.85
N LEU A 61 2.63 -5.79 -3.10
CA LEU A 61 1.24 -5.34 -3.11
C LEU A 61 0.58 -5.87 -4.38
N ARG A 62 -0.38 -6.80 -4.24
CA ARG A 62 -1.07 -7.44 -5.36
C ARG A 62 -2.37 -6.74 -5.74
N GLY A 63 -2.99 -6.04 -4.81
CA GLY A 63 -4.24 -5.35 -5.08
C GLY A 63 -4.78 -4.61 -3.88
N VAL A 64 -5.92 -3.95 -4.07
CA VAL A 64 -6.55 -3.14 -3.04
C VAL A 64 -8.06 -3.39 -3.07
N ARG A 65 -8.69 -3.43 -1.91
CA ARG A 65 -10.15 -3.51 -1.74
C ARG A 65 -10.67 -2.25 -1.07
N SER A 66 -11.94 -1.95 -1.33
CA SER A 66 -12.67 -0.86 -0.70
C SER A 66 -14.13 -1.26 -0.53
N GLU A 67 -14.75 -0.81 0.55
CA GLU A 67 -16.21 -0.81 0.69
C GLU A 67 -16.85 0.39 -0.03
N THR A 68 -16.07 1.44 -0.29
CA THR A 68 -16.56 2.70 -0.89
C THR A 68 -16.46 2.70 -2.41
N TYR A 69 -15.48 1.98 -2.97
CA TYR A 69 -15.26 1.86 -4.42
C TYR A 69 -15.45 0.41 -4.86
N GLY A 70 -16.28 0.20 -5.89
CA GLY A 70 -16.54 -1.14 -6.42
C GLY A 70 -15.33 -1.78 -7.10
N GLU A 71 -14.32 -1.00 -7.47
CA GLU A 71 -13.11 -1.49 -8.12
C GLU A 71 -11.91 -0.59 -7.82
N VAL A 72 -10.78 -1.18 -7.44
CA VAL A 72 -9.50 -0.48 -7.22
C VAL A 72 -8.39 -1.24 -7.93
N MET A 73 -7.69 -0.56 -8.84
CA MET A 73 -6.65 -1.17 -9.68
C MET A 73 -5.30 -0.47 -9.48
N LEU A 74 -4.21 -1.23 -9.52
CA LEU A 74 -2.85 -0.68 -9.57
C LEU A 74 -2.51 -0.27 -10.99
N HIS A 75 -2.10 0.98 -11.18
CA HIS A 75 -1.71 1.53 -12.47
C HIS A 75 -0.33 2.17 -12.39
N LYS A 76 0.39 2.18 -13.52
CA LYS A 76 1.62 2.93 -13.73
C LYS A 76 1.39 3.98 -14.80
N SER A 77 1.69 5.22 -14.49
CA SER A 77 1.76 6.29 -15.47
C SER A 77 3.16 6.33 -16.08
N SER A 78 3.23 6.53 -17.39
CA SER A 78 4.47 6.78 -18.12
C SER A 78 4.22 7.81 -19.22
N THR A 79 5.28 8.48 -19.66
CA THR A 79 5.24 9.32 -20.86
C THR A 79 6.09 8.65 -21.91
N GLU A 80 5.46 8.22 -23.00
CA GLU A 80 6.14 7.57 -24.12
C GLU A 80 5.87 8.39 -25.38
N GLY A 81 6.94 8.88 -26.03
CA GLY A 81 6.81 9.71 -27.25
C GLY A 81 6.05 11.02 -27.06
N GLY A 82 6.02 11.59 -25.85
CA GLY A 82 5.27 12.80 -25.54
C GLY A 82 3.78 12.57 -25.23
N MET A 83 3.33 11.31 -25.24
CA MET A 83 1.96 10.94 -24.89
C MET A 83 1.92 10.27 -23.52
N GLY A 84 1.04 10.76 -22.64
CA GLY A 84 0.80 10.13 -21.36
C GLY A 84 0.08 8.80 -21.54
N ARG A 85 0.62 7.74 -20.94
CA ARG A 85 0.05 6.39 -20.94
C ARG A 85 -0.17 5.96 -19.50
N MET A 86 -1.30 5.30 -19.25
CA MET A 86 -1.61 4.66 -17.97
C MET A 86 -1.84 3.18 -18.24
N GLU A 87 -1.07 2.34 -17.58
CA GLU A 87 -1.13 0.89 -17.74
C GLU A 87 -1.46 0.22 -16.41
N LYS A 88 -2.41 -0.71 -16.43
CA LYS A 88 -2.70 -1.54 -15.27
C LYS A 88 -1.53 -2.50 -15.01
N VAL A 89 -1.12 -2.63 -13.76
CA VAL A 89 -0.10 -3.58 -13.32
C VAL A 89 -0.69 -4.57 -12.32
N ASP A 90 -0.18 -5.80 -12.31
CA ASP A 90 -0.70 -6.87 -11.45
C ASP A 90 -0.16 -6.82 -10.02
N SER A 91 1.00 -6.17 -9.82
CA SER A 91 1.57 -5.99 -8.49
C SER A 91 2.57 -4.83 -8.46
N LEU A 92 2.87 -4.38 -7.25
CA LEU A 92 3.92 -3.42 -6.95
C LEU A 92 4.89 -4.03 -5.93
N PRO A 93 6.16 -4.30 -6.30
CA PRO A 93 7.17 -4.76 -5.35
C PRO A 93 7.61 -3.64 -4.41
N ILE A 94 7.79 -3.99 -3.14
CA ILE A 94 8.29 -3.13 -2.07
C ILE A 94 9.57 -3.80 -1.54
N PRO A 95 10.77 -3.32 -1.93
CA PRO A 95 12.02 -3.98 -1.56
C PRO A 95 12.20 -4.13 -0.05
N ALA A 96 12.94 -5.16 0.37
CA ALA A 96 13.37 -5.30 1.77
C ALA A 96 14.08 -4.02 2.25
N HIS A 97 13.74 -3.56 3.46
CA HIS A 97 14.23 -2.28 4.03
C HIS A 97 14.05 -1.07 3.10
N GLY A 98 13.07 -1.13 2.20
CA GLY A 98 12.88 -0.18 1.12
C GLY A 98 11.49 0.42 1.10
N THR A 99 11.30 1.34 0.15
CA THR A 99 10.06 2.10 0.01
C THR A 99 9.53 2.02 -1.42
N ALA A 100 8.21 1.90 -1.56
CA ALA A 100 7.50 2.09 -2.82
C ALA A 100 6.48 3.21 -2.67
N ALA A 101 6.52 4.20 -3.56
CA ALA A 101 5.60 5.33 -3.56
C ALA A 101 4.59 5.19 -4.71
N LEU A 102 3.30 5.30 -4.37
CA LEU A 102 2.25 5.58 -5.31
C LEU A 102 2.00 7.09 -5.29
N SER A 103 2.44 7.79 -6.33
CA SER A 103 2.37 9.26 -6.46
C SER A 103 1.91 9.66 -7.87
N PRO A 104 1.37 10.89 -8.04
CA PRO A 104 1.02 11.43 -9.35
C PRO A 104 2.18 11.34 -10.34
N GLY A 105 1.86 10.91 -11.57
CA GLY A 105 2.87 10.70 -12.61
C GLY A 105 3.65 9.38 -12.50
N GLY A 106 3.53 8.64 -11.40
CA GLY A 106 4.12 7.32 -11.21
C GLY A 106 3.07 6.21 -11.05
N TYR A 107 3.31 5.31 -10.10
CA TYR A 107 2.31 4.32 -9.70
C TYR A 107 1.15 5.00 -8.97
N HIS A 108 -0.07 4.52 -9.17
CA HIS A 108 -1.25 5.02 -8.49
C HIS A 108 -2.35 3.97 -8.42
N LEU A 109 -3.26 4.15 -7.46
CA LEU A 109 -4.51 3.40 -7.42
C LEU A 109 -5.53 4.12 -8.30
N MET A 110 -6.12 3.42 -9.26
CA MET A 110 -7.29 3.89 -9.98
C MET A 110 -8.53 3.37 -9.24
N LEU A 111 -9.29 4.28 -8.61
CA LEU A 111 -10.51 3.94 -7.88
C LEU A 111 -11.74 4.23 -8.73
N MET A 112 -12.55 3.23 -8.97
CA MET A 112 -13.72 3.29 -9.85
C MET A 112 -15.01 2.93 -9.11
N LYS A 113 -16.14 3.36 -9.66
CA LYS A 113 -17.49 2.97 -9.21
C LYS A 113 -17.70 3.26 -7.71
N ALA A 114 -17.52 4.52 -7.30
CA ALA A 114 -17.81 4.92 -5.94
C ALA A 114 -19.30 4.65 -5.61
N SER A 115 -19.56 3.87 -4.56
CA SER A 115 -20.91 3.46 -4.14
C SER A 115 -21.71 4.63 -3.57
N LYS A 116 -21.01 5.64 -3.04
CA LYS A 116 -21.54 6.90 -2.54
C LYS A 116 -20.60 8.04 -2.92
N PRO A 117 -21.08 9.30 -3.03
CA PRO A 117 -20.21 10.44 -3.25
C PRO A 117 -19.15 10.56 -2.14
N VAL A 118 -17.87 10.58 -2.52
CA VAL A 118 -16.75 10.88 -1.62
C VAL A 118 -16.50 12.38 -1.67
N LYS A 119 -16.49 13.04 -0.52
CA LYS A 119 -16.28 14.49 -0.40
C LYS A 119 -14.86 14.77 0.07
N VAL A 120 -14.35 15.95 -0.29
CA VAL A 120 -13.09 16.45 0.27
C VAL A 120 -13.18 16.51 1.79
N GLY A 121 -12.17 16.00 2.47
CA GLY A 121 -12.11 15.88 3.93
C GLY A 121 -12.61 14.54 4.48
N ASP A 122 -13.26 13.70 3.66
CA ASP A 122 -13.64 12.36 4.07
C ASP A 122 -12.41 11.47 4.30
N LYS A 123 -12.56 10.46 5.16
CA LYS A 123 -11.61 9.35 5.29
C LYS A 123 -12.20 8.11 4.63
N VAL A 124 -11.45 7.51 3.72
CA VAL A 124 -11.83 6.27 3.03
C VAL A 124 -10.86 5.18 3.42
N LYS A 125 -11.37 4.12 4.06
CA LYS A 125 -10.57 2.94 4.38
C LYS A 125 -10.37 2.08 3.14
N LEU A 126 -9.12 1.77 2.83
CA LEU A 126 -8.72 0.82 1.79
C LEU A 126 -7.91 -0.32 2.41
N SER A 127 -8.16 -1.55 1.97
CA SER A 127 -7.43 -2.74 2.41
C SER A 127 -6.41 -3.13 1.33
N LEU A 128 -5.14 -2.89 1.63
CA LEU A 128 -3.99 -3.27 0.79
C LEU A 128 -3.74 -4.77 0.94
N GLN A 129 -3.74 -5.51 -0.17
CA GLN A 129 -3.60 -6.98 -0.16
C GLN A 129 -2.23 -7.40 -0.71
N PHE A 130 -1.53 -8.22 0.06
CA PHE A 130 -0.20 -8.73 -0.29
C PHE A 130 -0.26 -10.14 -0.86
N THR A 131 0.86 -10.59 -1.42
CA THR A 131 0.95 -11.90 -2.08
C THR A 131 0.81 -13.09 -1.14
N ASP A 132 1.20 -12.94 0.13
CA ASP A 132 1.03 -13.97 1.17
C ASP A 132 -0.42 -14.10 1.66
N GLY A 133 -1.34 -13.26 1.16
CA GLY A 133 -2.75 -13.22 1.54
C GLY A 133 -3.05 -12.32 2.74
N SER A 134 -2.05 -11.73 3.37
CA SER A 134 -2.22 -10.74 4.43
C SER A 134 -2.75 -9.42 3.88
N THR A 135 -3.33 -8.60 4.77
CA THR A 135 -3.92 -7.32 4.41
C THR A 135 -3.56 -6.23 5.40
N LEU A 136 -3.29 -5.03 4.89
CA LEU A 136 -3.09 -3.81 5.67
C LEU A 136 -4.22 -2.82 5.40
N ASP A 137 -5.04 -2.55 6.41
CA ASP A 137 -6.05 -1.50 6.36
C ASP A 137 -5.40 -0.13 6.55
N THR A 138 -5.70 0.80 5.65
CA THR A 138 -5.16 2.16 5.67
C THR A 138 -6.26 3.16 5.39
N ASP A 139 -6.34 4.21 6.20
CA ASP A 139 -7.25 5.32 5.97
C ASP A 139 -6.61 6.31 5.00
N PHE A 140 -7.32 6.63 3.91
CA PHE A 140 -6.92 7.60 2.90
C PHE A 140 -7.73 8.88 3.07
N ASP A 141 -7.04 10.02 3.16
CA ASP A 141 -7.69 11.32 3.20
C ASP A 141 -8.15 11.77 1.80
N ALA A 142 -9.43 12.08 1.65
CA ALA A 142 -9.98 12.61 0.42
C ALA A 142 -9.58 14.08 0.23
N ARG A 143 -8.84 14.37 -0.84
CA ARG A 143 -8.28 15.70 -1.18
C ARG A 143 -8.81 16.19 -2.53
N PRO A 144 -8.82 17.51 -2.77
CA PRO A 144 -9.32 18.06 -4.02
C PRO A 144 -8.44 17.71 -5.23
N ALA A 145 -8.99 17.84 -6.44
CA ALA A 145 -8.33 17.49 -7.70
C ALA A 145 -7.00 18.22 -7.94
N ASN A 146 -6.86 19.44 -7.42
CA ASN A 146 -5.65 20.26 -7.54
C ASN A 146 -4.61 19.99 -6.43
N ALA A 147 -4.86 19.05 -5.52
CA ALA A 147 -3.88 18.70 -4.49
C ALA A 147 -2.63 18.09 -5.13
N MET A 148 -1.48 18.68 -4.84
CA MET A 148 -0.17 18.10 -5.11
C MET A 148 0.34 17.37 -3.87
N ASP A 149 1.27 16.43 -4.07
CA ASP A 149 1.90 15.69 -2.99
C ASP A 149 2.57 16.71 -2.07
N SER A 150 2.28 16.63 -0.78
CA SER A 150 2.71 17.62 0.21
C SER A 150 4.22 17.58 0.52
N ASP A 151 5.06 17.05 -0.38
CA ASP A 151 6.52 17.00 -0.18
C ASP A 151 7.38 16.94 -1.47
N SER A 152 6.82 17.29 -2.64
CA SER A 152 7.59 17.33 -3.90
C SER A 152 7.33 18.64 -4.64
N GLY A 153 7.87 19.76 -4.12
CA GLY A 153 7.75 21.06 -4.78
C GLY A 153 8.50 22.23 -4.14
N MET A 154 9.81 22.29 -4.39
CA MET A 154 10.56 23.52 -4.71
C MET A 154 10.57 24.70 -3.71
N ALA A 155 11.64 24.76 -2.93
CA ALA A 155 12.43 25.99 -2.84
C ALA A 155 12.96 26.32 -4.25
N GLY A 156 12.24 27.13 -5.01
CA GLY A 156 12.70 27.58 -6.32
C GLY A 156 11.58 27.93 -7.29
N MET A 157 10.86 29.02 -7.03
CA MET A 157 10.50 30.02 -8.05
C MET A 157 9.90 31.25 -7.38
N ALA A 158 10.75 32.08 -6.78
CA ALA A 158 10.41 33.47 -6.51
C ALA A 158 11.01 34.31 -7.64
N GLY A 159 10.17 35.00 -8.41
CA GLY A 159 10.59 36.05 -9.34
C GLY A 159 10.36 35.72 -10.82
N MET A 160 9.12 35.87 -11.27
CA MET A 160 8.84 36.38 -12.61
C MET A 160 7.63 37.31 -12.53
N ASP A 161 7.94 38.54 -12.16
CA ASP A 161 7.23 39.77 -12.40
C ASP A 161 6.89 39.90 -13.90
N HIS A 162 5.59 39.83 -14.21
CA HIS A 162 5.06 40.26 -15.49
C HIS A 162 4.66 41.74 -15.37
N HIS A 163 5.54 42.64 -15.85
CA HIS A 163 5.15 43.98 -16.27
C HIS A 163 5.38 44.10 -17.78
N SER A 164 4.28 44.16 -18.54
CA SER A 164 4.29 44.78 -19.86
C SER A 164 2.96 45.49 -20.12
N HIS A 165 3.13 46.75 -20.53
CA HIS A 165 2.17 47.79 -20.95
C HIS A 165 1.51 48.62 -19.86
#